data_AF-A0A0C2BCW3-F1
#
_entry.id   AF-A0A0C2BCW3-F1
#
_cell.length_a   1.000
_cell.length_b   1.000
_cell.length_c   1.000
_cell.angle_alpha   90.00
_cell.angle_beta   90.00
_cell.angle_gamma   90.00
#
_symmetry.space_group_name_H-M   'P 1'
#
loop_
_entity.id
_entity.type
_entity.pdbx_description
1 polymer ?
#
loop_
_entity_poly.entity_id
_entity_poly.type
_entity_poly.pdbx_seq_one_letter_code
_entity_poly.pdbx_strand_id
1 'polypeptide(L)'
;MVAVAGTVLGLLTATSPASSGADGTGAAPATAPVTVCSAPPPGQLACQAQVMPDKSTAGLRTHTAKDSVALPDGYGPADIQSAYSLASAVEAHAGKGRTIGIVDANDAPTIEADLALYRSTYGLPACTTANGCFRKVNQRGDAAPLPAADPSWAVEISLDVDAVSAACPDCSILLVEADGAGVDALADSVDTAVRLGADAVSNSYSAAETAVTDDSSADGLPTRRASYAHPGVPILAASGDAGFQLDAPYPADLTSVIAVGGTSLARSDTARGWTETAWGPTQRPSGAGAACSAHIDKPAWQHDTACPGRTVTDVSADADPFTGLAVYDSTPDPADGLPGGWLRAGGTSAATPLVSAMYVMAGPAAAIKDASSLYAHRNNLNDVAGGQSVSIPGSGHECPATSYMCAALKGYDAPTGLGSPNGLTALKY
;
A
#
# COMPACT_ATOMS: atom_id res chain seq x y z
N MET A 1 -75.66 45.75 -32.69
CA MET A 1 -75.06 46.88 -31.96
C MET A 1 -73.62 46.53 -31.66
N VAL A 2 -72.73 47.46 -32.00
CA VAL A 2 -71.26 47.41 -31.92
C VAL A 2 -70.80 47.35 -30.46
N ALA A 3 -69.77 46.56 -30.15
CA ALA A 3 -68.70 46.93 -29.21
C ALA A 3 -67.56 45.89 -29.22
N VAL A 4 -66.37 46.36 -29.59
CA VAL A 4 -65.06 45.72 -29.43
C VAL A 4 -64.59 45.91 -27.98
N ALA A 5 -63.94 44.92 -27.39
CA ALA A 5 -63.14 45.11 -26.17
C ALA A 5 -61.88 44.25 -26.23
N GLY A 6 -60.75 44.90 -26.50
CA GLY A 6 -59.41 44.34 -26.33
C GLY A 6 -59.04 44.25 -24.86
N THR A 7 -58.24 43.26 -24.49
CA THR A 7 -57.68 43.12 -23.15
C THR A 7 -56.15 43.15 -23.24
N VAL A 8 -55.59 44.10 -22.49
CA VAL A 8 -54.18 44.43 -22.37
C VAL A 8 -53.48 43.41 -21.47
N LEU A 9 -52.30 42.96 -21.92
CA LEU A 9 -51.38 42.08 -21.20
C LEU A 9 -50.64 42.90 -20.12
N GLY A 10 -50.90 42.61 -18.83
CA GLY A 10 -50.15 43.17 -17.70
C GLY A 10 -49.30 42.08 -17.03
N LEU A 11 -47.98 42.12 -17.24
CA LEU A 11 -47.02 41.32 -16.47
C LEU A 11 -46.92 41.87 -15.05
N LEU A 12 -47.30 41.07 -14.05
CA LEU A 12 -47.01 41.29 -12.64
C LEU A 12 -45.73 40.52 -12.29
N THR A 13 -44.62 41.22 -12.10
CA THR A 13 -43.41 40.69 -11.47
C THR A 13 -43.61 40.66 -9.96
N ALA A 14 -43.86 39.48 -9.40
CA ALA A 14 -43.85 39.27 -7.96
C ALA A 14 -42.40 39.18 -7.46
N THR A 15 -41.93 40.22 -6.78
CA THR A 15 -40.70 40.17 -5.97
C THR A 15 -40.97 39.41 -4.68
N SER A 16 -40.43 38.21 -4.56
CA SER A 16 -40.40 37.48 -3.28
C SER A 16 -39.27 38.01 -2.39
N PRO A 17 -39.46 38.07 -1.06
CA PRO A 17 -38.44 38.55 -0.14
C PRO A 17 -37.28 37.55 -0.08
N ALA A 18 -36.06 38.06 -0.17
CA ALA A 18 -34.84 37.28 0.03
C ALA A 18 -34.78 36.77 1.47
N SER A 19 -34.91 35.45 1.66
CA SER A 19 -34.53 34.77 2.90
C SER A 19 -33.02 34.63 2.92
N SER A 20 -32.36 35.52 3.66
CA SER A 20 -30.99 35.33 4.14
C SER A 20 -30.97 34.19 5.15
N GLY A 21 -30.31 33.08 4.83
CA GLY A 21 -30.09 31.99 5.78
C GLY A 21 -29.72 30.67 5.13
N ALA A 22 -28.43 30.47 4.87
CA ALA A 22 -27.68 29.27 5.23
C ALA A 22 -26.22 29.56 4.92
N ASP A 23 -25.43 29.75 5.97
CA ASP A 23 -23.98 29.68 5.91
C ASP A 23 -23.61 28.32 5.28
N GLY A 24 -23.22 28.35 4.01
CA GLY A 24 -22.47 27.26 3.43
C GLY A 24 -21.14 27.23 4.15
N THR A 25 -20.97 26.30 5.08
CA THR A 25 -19.66 25.85 5.50
C THR A 25 -19.00 25.24 4.27
N GLY A 26 -18.35 26.10 3.46
CA GLY A 26 -17.43 25.66 2.43
C GLY A 26 -16.36 24.85 3.12
N ALA A 27 -16.46 23.52 3.05
CA ALA A 27 -15.36 22.65 3.41
C ALA A 27 -14.16 23.12 2.58
N ALA A 28 -13.07 23.48 3.26
CA ALA A 28 -11.82 23.72 2.58
C ALA A 28 -11.52 22.51 1.69
N PRO A 29 -10.97 22.69 0.47
CA PRO A 29 -10.59 21.55 -0.35
C PRO A 29 -9.66 20.65 0.46
N ALA A 30 -9.99 19.36 0.58
CA ALA A 30 -9.11 18.42 1.24
C ALA A 30 -7.73 18.45 0.55
N THR A 31 -6.71 18.63 1.35
CA THR A 31 -5.31 18.77 0.91
C THR A 31 -4.88 17.47 0.23
N ALA A 32 -4.11 17.61 -0.85
CA ALA A 32 -3.73 16.48 -1.70
C ALA A 32 -2.71 15.60 -0.99
N PRO A 33 -2.86 14.28 -0.92
CA PRO A 33 -1.69 13.42 -0.80
C PRO A 33 -0.64 13.79 -1.85
N VAL A 34 0.62 13.73 -1.46
CA VAL A 34 1.80 13.88 -2.31
C VAL A 34 2.36 12.49 -2.57
N THR A 35 2.62 12.17 -3.84
CA THR A 35 3.35 10.94 -4.20
C THR A 35 4.80 11.08 -3.78
N VAL A 36 5.32 10.10 -3.04
CA VAL A 36 6.68 10.14 -2.48
C VAL A 36 7.73 9.96 -3.57
N CYS A 37 7.60 8.95 -4.42
CA CYS A 37 8.54 8.73 -5.52
C CYS A 37 7.97 9.24 -6.84
N SER A 38 8.77 10.01 -7.57
CA SER A 38 8.44 10.42 -8.94
C SER A 38 8.33 9.23 -9.88
N ALA A 39 7.56 9.36 -10.96
CA ALA A 39 7.45 8.34 -11.99
C ALA A 39 8.85 7.95 -12.52
N PRO A 40 9.18 6.64 -12.56
CA PRO A 40 10.54 6.22 -12.85
C PRO A 40 10.84 6.30 -14.35
N PRO A 41 12.08 6.64 -14.75
CA PRO A 41 12.52 6.45 -16.14
C PRO A 41 12.63 4.95 -16.48
N PRO A 42 12.71 4.58 -17.79
CA PRO A 42 12.92 3.18 -18.19
C PRO A 42 14.12 2.53 -17.49
N GLY A 43 13.94 1.29 -17.03
CA GLY A 43 14.96 0.55 -16.27
C GLY A 43 15.10 0.94 -14.79
N GLN A 44 14.23 1.82 -14.27
CA GLN A 44 14.12 2.13 -12.84
C GLN A 44 12.71 1.82 -12.32
N LEU A 45 12.60 1.67 -11.00
CA LEU A 45 11.34 1.49 -10.27
C LEU A 45 11.11 2.69 -9.36
N ALA A 46 9.84 2.93 -9.00
CA ALA A 46 9.47 3.95 -8.04
C ALA A 46 8.76 3.31 -6.85
N CYS A 47 8.95 3.86 -5.66
CA CYS A 47 8.13 3.48 -4.51
C CYS A 47 6.66 3.85 -4.72
N GLN A 48 5.77 3.11 -4.07
CA GLN A 48 4.32 3.24 -4.20
C GLN A 48 3.68 3.84 -2.94
N ALA A 49 4.26 4.94 -2.45
CA ALA A 49 3.79 5.65 -1.28
C ALA A 49 3.21 7.03 -1.57
N GLN A 50 2.26 7.39 -0.70
CA GLN A 50 1.65 8.72 -0.68
C GLN A 50 1.54 9.25 0.74
N VAL A 51 1.81 10.54 0.92
CA VAL A 51 1.78 11.21 2.22
C VAL A 51 0.81 12.38 2.22
N MET A 52 0.09 12.55 3.32
CA MET A 52 -0.72 13.74 3.53
C MET A 52 0.20 14.91 3.91
N PRO A 53 0.21 16.03 3.17
CA PRO A 53 1.12 17.16 3.39
C PRO A 53 0.74 18.00 4.62
N ASP A 54 -0.46 17.80 5.16
CA ASP A 54 -0.95 18.56 6.31
C ASP A 54 -0.60 17.89 7.63
N LYS A 55 -0.09 18.69 8.57
CA LYS A 55 0.06 18.36 9.98
C LYS A 55 -1.28 18.31 10.74
N SER A 56 -2.41 18.08 10.07
CA SER A 56 -3.71 18.13 10.74
C SER A 56 -3.90 16.89 11.61
N THR A 57 -3.43 17.01 12.85
CA THR A 57 -3.82 16.19 14.01
C THR A 57 -5.33 16.26 14.33
N ALA A 58 -6.16 16.73 13.40
CA ALA A 58 -7.56 16.99 13.57
C ALA A 58 -8.34 16.30 12.43
N GLY A 59 -8.98 15.17 12.73
CA GLY A 59 -10.13 14.76 11.93
C GLY A 59 -10.57 13.31 11.96
N LEU A 60 -9.68 12.33 12.14
CA LEU A 60 -10.04 10.91 11.92
C LEU A 60 -9.89 9.99 13.13
N ARG A 61 -9.18 10.43 14.17
CA ARG A 61 -9.24 9.79 15.50
C ARG A 61 -10.36 10.45 16.31
N THR A 62 -11.52 9.81 16.41
CA THR A 62 -12.44 10.12 17.52
C THR A 62 -11.79 9.59 18.79
N HIS A 63 -11.05 10.45 19.50
CA HIS A 63 -10.46 10.11 20.78
C HIS A 63 -11.56 9.69 21.75
N THR A 64 -11.55 8.43 22.18
CA THR A 64 -12.32 8.05 23.37
C THR A 64 -11.57 8.55 24.60
N ALA A 65 -12.28 8.89 25.68
CA ALA A 65 -11.74 9.52 26.89
C ALA A 65 -10.70 8.68 27.67
N LYS A 66 -10.16 7.59 27.10
CA LYS A 66 -9.12 6.72 27.67
C LYS A 66 -7.70 6.98 27.16
N ASP A 67 -7.52 7.81 26.12
CA ASP A 67 -6.18 8.12 25.58
C ASP A 67 -5.63 9.40 26.23
N SER A 68 -4.85 9.26 27.31
CA SER A 68 -4.23 10.41 28.00
C SER A 68 -2.98 10.97 27.31
N VAL A 69 -2.64 10.48 26.10
CA VAL A 69 -1.57 11.00 25.24
C VAL A 69 -2.17 11.20 23.84
N ALA A 70 -2.04 12.40 23.28
CA ALA A 70 -2.44 12.65 21.90
C ALA A 70 -1.48 11.90 20.97
N LEU A 71 -1.95 10.79 20.40
CA LEU A 71 -1.19 10.02 19.41
C LEU A 71 -1.14 10.75 18.06
N PRO A 72 -0.12 10.47 17.22
CA PRO A 72 -0.03 10.99 15.86
C PRO A 72 -1.26 10.65 15.02
N ASP A 73 -1.51 11.46 13.99
CA ASP A 73 -2.57 11.23 13.02
C ASP A 73 -2.27 10.01 12.13
N GLY A 74 -3.32 9.34 11.63
CA GLY A 74 -3.23 8.04 10.94
C GLY A 74 -3.39 6.85 11.88
N TYR A 75 -3.45 5.63 11.34
CA TYR A 75 -3.56 4.39 12.12
C TYR A 75 -2.23 3.96 12.74
N GLY A 76 -2.28 3.53 14.00
CA GLY A 76 -1.11 3.00 14.71
C GLY A 76 -1.20 1.48 14.91
N PRO A 77 -0.24 0.89 15.65
CA PRO A 77 -0.16 -0.56 15.83
C PRO A 77 -1.44 -1.21 16.36
N ALA A 78 -2.10 -0.61 17.36
CA ALA A 78 -3.33 -1.16 17.92
C ALA A 78 -4.51 -1.14 16.92
N ASP A 79 -4.56 -0.13 16.05
CA ASP A 79 -5.57 -0.02 14.98
C ASP A 79 -5.37 -1.17 13.97
N ILE A 80 -4.14 -1.32 13.47
CA ILE A 80 -3.76 -2.36 12.49
C ILE A 80 -3.95 -3.77 13.05
N GLN A 81 -3.50 -4.01 14.28
CA GLN A 81 -3.65 -5.32 14.92
C GLN A 81 -5.11 -5.68 15.16
N SER A 82 -5.97 -4.69 15.45
CA SER A 82 -7.41 -4.90 15.55
C SER A 82 -8.04 -5.14 14.18
N ALA A 83 -7.68 -4.36 13.17
CA ALA A 83 -8.26 -4.43 11.84
C ALA A 83 -8.01 -5.78 11.17
N TYR A 84 -6.82 -6.35 11.32
CA TYR A 84 -6.42 -7.60 10.67
C TYR A 84 -6.46 -8.82 11.61
N SER A 85 -7.18 -8.74 12.73
CA SER A 85 -7.35 -9.84 13.69
C SER A 85 -6.02 -10.43 14.19
N LEU A 86 -5.04 -9.57 14.49
CA LEU A 86 -3.68 -9.97 14.88
C LEU A 86 -3.45 -9.99 16.40
N ALA A 87 -4.33 -9.40 17.20
CA ALA A 87 -4.12 -9.21 18.65
C ALA A 87 -3.65 -10.48 19.37
N SER A 88 -4.35 -11.62 19.19
CA SER A 88 -3.95 -12.89 19.83
C SER A 88 -2.60 -13.43 19.34
N ALA A 89 -2.21 -13.13 18.09
CA ALA A 89 -0.91 -13.53 17.56
C ALA A 89 0.21 -12.65 18.14
N VAL A 90 -0.03 -11.34 18.28
CA VAL A 90 0.89 -10.41 18.94
C VAL A 90 1.07 -10.78 20.42
N GLU A 91 -0.01 -11.07 21.14
CA GLU A 91 0.05 -11.55 22.53
C GLU A 91 0.84 -12.87 22.66
N ALA A 92 0.81 -13.71 21.63
CA ALA A 92 1.57 -14.96 21.57
C ALA A 92 3.01 -14.79 21.06
N HIS A 93 3.48 -13.55 20.84
CA HIS A 93 4.80 -13.23 20.27
C HIS A 93 5.03 -13.89 18.90
N ALA A 94 3.99 -13.97 18.07
CA ALA A 94 4.12 -14.48 16.70
C ALA A 94 5.14 -13.64 15.91
N GLY A 95 6.00 -14.31 15.15
CA GLY A 95 7.12 -13.67 14.43
C GLY A 95 8.39 -13.49 15.25
N LYS A 96 8.38 -13.75 16.57
CA LYS A 96 9.60 -13.68 17.39
C LYS A 96 10.70 -14.62 16.88
N GLY A 97 11.88 -14.05 16.65
CA GLY A 97 13.04 -14.78 16.12
C GLY A 97 12.99 -15.04 14.61
N ARG A 98 12.06 -14.40 13.91
CA ARG A 98 11.92 -14.43 12.44
C ARG A 98 12.18 -13.05 11.87
N THR A 99 12.67 -13.00 10.63
CA THR A 99 13.15 -11.77 10.00
C THR A 99 12.30 -11.41 8.81
N ILE A 100 11.80 -10.17 8.76
CA ILE A 100 11.20 -9.60 7.56
C ILE A 100 12.31 -8.86 6.81
N GLY A 101 12.50 -9.17 5.53
CA GLY A 101 13.34 -8.40 4.63
C GLY A 101 12.52 -7.24 4.04
N ILE A 102 13.06 -6.04 4.12
CA ILE A 102 12.58 -4.85 3.41
C ILE A 102 13.66 -4.51 2.39
N VAL A 103 13.28 -4.35 1.13
CA VAL A 103 14.18 -3.95 0.05
C VAL A 103 13.73 -2.60 -0.45
N ASP A 104 14.61 -1.61 -0.35
CA ASP A 104 14.37 -0.24 -0.82
C ASP A 104 15.62 0.30 -1.51
N ALA A 105 15.46 1.36 -2.29
CA ALA A 105 16.58 2.05 -2.90
C ALA A 105 17.13 3.15 -2.00
N ASN A 106 18.42 3.45 -2.18
CA ASN A 106 19.10 4.56 -1.52
C ASN A 106 19.16 4.41 0.02
N ASP A 107 19.85 5.34 0.67
CA ASP A 107 20.08 5.30 2.12
C ASP A 107 19.05 6.18 2.86
N ALA A 108 18.47 5.66 3.93
CA ALA A 108 17.78 6.43 4.97
C ALA A 108 18.66 6.51 6.24
N PRO A 109 19.55 7.52 6.38
CA PRO A 109 20.57 7.52 7.44
C PRO A 109 20.01 7.55 8.86
N THR A 110 18.81 8.11 9.06
CA THR A 110 18.17 8.30 10.37
C THR A 110 17.24 7.14 10.77
N ILE A 111 17.05 6.14 9.91
CA ILE A 111 15.97 5.14 10.06
C ILE A 111 15.96 4.42 11.42
N GLU A 112 17.11 4.08 12.01
CA GLU A 112 17.12 3.41 13.31
C GLU A 112 16.66 4.35 14.45
N ALA A 113 16.98 5.65 14.36
CA ALA A 113 16.52 6.64 15.33
C ALA A 113 15.03 6.94 15.17
N ASP A 114 14.55 6.99 13.93
CA ASP A 114 13.15 7.22 13.58
C ASP A 114 12.27 6.04 14.06
N LEU A 115 12.71 4.81 13.78
CA LEU A 115 12.10 3.58 14.29
C LEU A 115 12.04 3.56 15.82
N ALA A 116 13.10 4.02 16.49
CA ALA A 116 13.12 4.09 17.96
C ALA A 116 12.06 5.07 18.49
N LEU A 117 11.89 6.23 17.85
CA LEU A 117 10.85 7.17 18.23
C LEU A 117 9.45 6.61 17.98
N TYR A 118 9.22 6.03 16.80
CA TYR A 118 7.94 5.39 16.46
C TYR A 118 7.54 4.37 17.51
N ARG A 119 8.42 3.41 17.78
CA ARG A 119 8.17 2.30 18.70
C ARG A 119 7.98 2.78 20.13
N SER A 120 8.76 3.77 20.58
CA SER A 120 8.59 4.36 21.92
C SER A 120 7.25 5.10 22.07
N THR A 121 6.77 5.78 21.01
CA THR A 121 5.50 6.51 20.99
C THR A 121 4.32 5.56 21.17
N TYR A 122 4.38 4.39 20.55
CA TYR A 122 3.34 3.37 20.65
C TYR A 122 3.57 2.32 21.74
N GLY A 123 4.62 2.47 22.57
CA GLY A 123 4.93 1.55 23.66
C GLY A 123 5.35 0.14 23.19
N LEU A 124 5.89 0.02 21.98
CA LEU A 124 6.41 -1.23 21.43
C LEU A 124 7.84 -1.52 21.97
N PRO A 125 8.28 -2.79 22.03
CA PRO A 125 9.65 -3.14 22.42
C PRO A 125 10.69 -2.43 21.55
N ALA A 126 11.87 -2.07 22.06
CA ALA A 126 12.89 -1.45 21.21
C ALA A 126 13.35 -2.40 20.10
N CYS A 127 13.55 -1.88 18.87
CA CYS A 127 14.12 -2.63 17.76
C CYS A 127 15.36 -1.91 17.26
N THR A 128 16.56 -2.42 17.57
CA THR A 128 17.83 -1.72 17.32
C THR A 128 18.88 -2.69 16.77
N THR A 129 19.91 -2.12 16.16
CA THR A 129 21.13 -2.85 15.79
C THR A 129 21.77 -3.49 17.02
N ALA A 130 21.79 -2.77 18.14
CA ALA A 130 22.42 -3.23 19.38
C ALA A 130 21.73 -4.45 20.02
N ASN A 131 20.40 -4.57 19.88
CA ASN A 131 19.66 -5.73 20.41
C ASN A 131 19.40 -6.83 19.35
N GLY A 132 19.88 -6.62 18.12
CA GLY A 132 19.75 -7.56 17.00
C GLY A 132 18.36 -7.63 16.38
N CYS A 133 17.43 -6.76 16.77
CA CYS A 133 16.11 -6.70 16.14
C CYS A 133 16.16 -6.00 14.79
N PHE A 134 16.92 -4.92 14.66
CA PHE A 134 17.08 -4.19 13.40
C PHE A 134 18.45 -4.47 12.79
N ARG A 135 18.51 -4.71 11.48
CA ARG A 135 19.77 -4.82 10.73
C ARG A 135 19.63 -4.09 9.42
N LYS A 136 20.59 -3.20 9.15
CA LYS A 136 20.68 -2.42 7.92
C LYS A 136 21.94 -2.81 7.14
N VAL A 137 21.80 -3.10 5.86
CA VAL A 137 22.90 -3.49 4.96
C VAL A 137 22.69 -2.91 3.56
N ASN A 138 23.76 -2.82 2.78
CA ASN A 138 23.66 -2.52 1.35
C ASN A 138 23.23 -3.76 0.53
N GLN A 139 23.01 -3.61 -0.79
CA GLN A 139 22.63 -4.71 -1.69
C GLN A 139 23.59 -5.89 -1.76
N ARG A 140 24.83 -5.76 -1.26
CA ARG A 140 25.82 -6.86 -1.17
C ARG A 140 25.72 -7.62 0.16
N GLY A 141 25.01 -7.07 1.14
CA GLY A 141 24.84 -7.60 2.47
C GLY A 141 25.88 -7.10 3.48
N ASP A 142 26.63 -6.05 3.12
CA ASP A 142 27.61 -5.43 4.01
C ASP A 142 26.99 -4.23 4.75
N ALA A 143 27.44 -3.99 5.99
CA ALA A 143 27.00 -2.82 6.76
C ALA A 143 27.54 -1.49 6.21
N ALA A 144 28.56 -1.53 5.34
CA ALA A 144 29.15 -0.36 4.69
C ALA A 144 29.98 -0.78 3.44
N PRO A 145 30.21 0.12 2.48
CA PRO A 145 29.57 1.44 2.36
C PRO A 145 28.08 1.31 2.05
N LEU A 146 27.27 2.15 2.70
CA LEU A 146 25.85 2.32 2.37
C LEU A 146 25.71 3.20 1.11
N PRO A 147 24.58 3.10 0.39
CA PRO A 147 24.35 3.89 -0.82
C PRO A 147 24.16 5.39 -0.52
N ALA A 148 23.95 6.20 -1.56
CA ALA A 148 23.69 7.62 -1.39
C ALA A 148 22.31 7.82 -0.74
N ALA A 149 22.22 8.76 0.21
CA ALA A 149 20.95 9.11 0.81
C ALA A 149 20.01 9.81 -0.17
N ASP A 150 18.72 9.52 -0.06
CA ASP A 150 17.66 10.12 -0.87
C ASP A 150 16.44 10.43 0.04
N PRO A 151 15.98 11.69 0.13
CA PRO A 151 14.88 12.06 1.02
C PRO A 151 13.56 11.37 0.72
N SER A 152 13.22 11.16 -0.56
CA SER A 152 11.97 10.52 -0.95
C SER A 152 11.98 9.05 -0.56
N TRP A 153 13.08 8.34 -0.83
CA TRP A 153 13.24 6.96 -0.35
C TRP A 153 13.35 6.86 1.18
N ALA A 154 13.82 7.89 1.88
CA ALA A 154 13.82 7.89 3.35
C ALA A 154 12.39 7.86 3.93
N VAL A 155 11.44 8.56 3.30
CA VAL A 155 10.01 8.49 3.67
C VAL A 155 9.46 7.09 3.40
N GLU A 156 9.79 6.49 2.25
CA GLU A 156 9.39 5.12 1.90
C GLU A 156 9.90 4.10 2.92
N ILE A 157 11.22 4.12 3.18
CA ILE A 157 11.88 3.21 4.12
C ILE A 157 11.25 3.36 5.52
N SER A 158 10.91 4.58 5.93
CA SER A 158 10.23 4.83 7.21
C SER A 158 8.82 4.25 7.24
N LEU A 159 8.05 4.41 6.17
CA LEU A 159 6.72 3.79 6.04
C LEU A 159 6.81 2.27 6.15
N ASP A 160 7.73 1.65 5.42
CA ASP A 160 7.90 0.19 5.39
C ASP A 160 8.28 -0.38 6.77
N VAL A 161 9.27 0.23 7.42
CA VAL A 161 9.76 -0.20 8.73
C VAL A 161 8.71 0.03 9.84
N ASP A 162 7.97 1.14 9.80
CA ASP A 162 6.91 1.44 10.76
C ASP A 162 5.68 0.54 10.54
N ALA A 163 5.33 0.23 9.29
CA ALA A 163 4.27 -0.72 8.95
C ALA A 163 4.58 -2.12 9.48
N VAL A 164 5.81 -2.60 9.33
CA VAL A 164 6.26 -3.86 9.94
C VAL A 164 6.11 -3.80 11.47
N SER A 165 6.55 -2.70 12.10
CA SER A 165 6.43 -2.53 13.55
C SER A 165 4.97 -2.50 14.02
N ALA A 166 4.06 -1.96 13.22
CA ALA A 166 2.62 -1.92 13.52
C ALA A 166 2.00 -3.32 13.54
N ALA A 167 2.29 -4.13 12.52
CA ALA A 167 1.72 -5.47 12.36
C ALA A 167 2.42 -6.53 13.23
N CYS A 168 3.76 -6.58 13.23
CA CYS A 168 4.55 -7.58 13.95
C CYS A 168 5.62 -6.94 14.86
N PRO A 169 5.24 -6.51 16.09
CA PRO A 169 6.18 -5.87 17.00
C PRO A 169 7.38 -6.74 17.41
N ASP A 170 7.27 -8.06 17.36
CA ASP A 170 8.36 -8.99 17.76
C ASP A 170 9.17 -9.57 16.59
N CYS A 171 8.84 -9.20 15.35
CA CYS A 171 9.66 -9.57 14.20
C CYS A 171 10.98 -8.79 14.19
N SER A 172 12.06 -9.45 13.75
CA SER A 172 13.29 -8.76 13.36
C SER A 172 13.11 -8.13 11.97
N ILE A 173 13.77 -7.00 11.75
CA ILE A 173 13.72 -6.24 10.49
C ILE A 173 15.12 -6.26 9.87
N LEU A 174 15.20 -6.74 8.64
CA LEU A 174 16.37 -6.61 7.77
C LEU A 174 16.04 -5.59 6.67
N LEU A 175 16.62 -4.40 6.75
CA LEU A 175 16.59 -3.42 5.67
C LEU A 175 17.80 -3.64 4.74
N VAL A 176 17.53 -3.89 3.47
CA VAL A 176 18.53 -4.01 2.40
C VAL A 176 18.39 -2.84 1.45
N GLU A 177 19.33 -1.91 1.52
CA GLU A 177 19.34 -0.70 0.70
C GLU A 177 20.11 -0.94 -0.61
N ALA A 178 19.42 -0.76 -1.74
CA ALA A 178 20.00 -0.83 -3.06
C ALA A 178 20.84 0.42 -3.39
N ASP A 179 21.85 0.26 -4.27
CA ASP A 179 22.70 1.38 -4.71
C ASP A 179 21.92 2.47 -5.46
N GLY A 180 20.66 2.21 -5.81
CA GLY A 180 19.66 3.12 -6.34
C GLY A 180 18.43 2.36 -6.81
N ALA A 181 17.47 3.07 -7.42
CA ALA A 181 16.18 2.50 -7.83
C ALA A 181 16.22 1.71 -9.16
N GLY A 182 17.39 1.27 -9.61
CA GLY A 182 17.54 0.49 -10.84
C GLY A 182 17.07 -0.97 -10.66
N VAL A 183 16.49 -1.56 -11.72
CA VAL A 183 15.97 -2.94 -11.69
C VAL A 183 17.00 -3.94 -11.18
N ASP A 184 18.25 -3.86 -11.66
CA ASP A 184 19.33 -4.76 -11.24
C ASP A 184 19.67 -4.61 -9.76
N ALA A 185 19.73 -3.37 -9.26
CA ALA A 185 20.11 -3.08 -7.88
C ALA A 185 19.04 -3.58 -6.89
N LEU A 186 17.77 -3.32 -7.18
CA LEU A 186 16.65 -3.81 -6.37
C LEU A 186 16.54 -5.34 -6.44
N ALA A 187 16.70 -5.95 -7.62
CA ALA A 187 16.71 -7.41 -7.76
C ALA A 187 17.86 -8.08 -6.97
N ASP A 188 19.08 -7.53 -7.04
CA ASP A 188 20.21 -8.00 -6.23
C ASP A 188 19.93 -7.89 -4.72
N SER A 189 19.24 -6.83 -4.29
CA SER A 189 18.82 -6.65 -2.90
C SER A 189 17.81 -7.68 -2.44
N VAL A 190 16.87 -8.12 -3.30
CA VAL A 190 15.95 -9.23 -2.98
C VAL A 190 16.72 -10.53 -2.74
N ASP A 191 17.64 -10.88 -3.65
CA ASP A 191 18.49 -12.06 -3.49
C ASP A 191 19.34 -11.98 -2.21
N THR A 192 19.77 -10.77 -1.83
CA THR A 192 20.49 -10.50 -0.59
C THR A 192 19.62 -10.64 0.65
N ALA A 193 18.39 -10.13 0.66
CA ALA A 193 17.47 -10.29 1.77
C ALA A 193 17.23 -11.79 2.07
N VAL A 194 16.95 -12.58 1.03
CA VAL A 194 16.78 -14.04 1.14
C VAL A 194 18.05 -14.71 1.64
N ARG A 195 19.21 -14.42 1.03
CA ARG A 195 20.51 -14.99 1.43
C ARG A 195 20.84 -14.72 2.90
N LEU A 196 20.43 -13.56 3.41
CA LEU A 196 20.67 -13.13 4.79
C LEU A 196 19.61 -13.61 5.79
N GLY A 197 18.66 -14.45 5.35
CA GLY A 197 17.73 -15.16 6.21
C GLY A 197 16.37 -14.48 6.40
N ALA A 198 15.91 -13.67 5.44
CA ALA A 198 14.54 -13.18 5.45
C ALA A 198 13.54 -14.34 5.34
N ASP A 199 12.51 -14.33 6.18
CA ASP A 199 11.38 -15.25 6.17
C ASP A 199 10.27 -14.84 5.19
N ALA A 200 10.24 -13.55 4.81
CA ALA A 200 9.48 -12.95 3.71
C ALA A 200 10.19 -11.66 3.27
N VAL A 201 9.99 -11.22 2.03
CA VAL A 201 10.57 -9.98 1.49
C VAL A 201 9.48 -9.03 1.00
N SER A 202 9.45 -7.82 1.55
CA SER A 202 8.62 -6.69 1.14
C SER A 202 9.33 -5.87 0.06
N ASN A 203 8.62 -5.57 -1.03
CA ASN A 203 9.10 -4.76 -2.14
C ASN A 203 8.05 -3.71 -2.49
N SER A 204 8.14 -2.53 -1.88
CA SER A 204 7.12 -1.49 -1.97
C SER A 204 7.30 -0.57 -3.19
N TYR A 205 7.73 -1.17 -4.31
CA TYR A 205 8.07 -0.44 -5.52
C TYR A 205 7.52 -1.11 -6.78
N SER A 206 7.34 -0.33 -7.84
CA SER A 206 6.96 -0.89 -9.14
C SER A 206 7.46 -0.07 -10.33
N ALA A 207 7.41 -0.68 -11.51
CA ALA A 207 7.50 -0.03 -12.80
C ALA A 207 6.57 -0.73 -13.80
N ALA A 208 6.25 -0.08 -14.91
CA ALA A 208 5.60 -0.73 -16.05
C ALA A 208 6.40 -1.96 -16.52
N GLU A 209 5.76 -3.12 -16.73
CA GLU A 209 6.39 -4.36 -17.20
C GLU A 209 7.11 -4.13 -18.53
N THR A 210 6.58 -3.27 -19.41
CA THR A 210 7.26 -2.94 -20.69
C THR A 210 8.53 -2.11 -20.49
N ALA A 211 8.61 -1.32 -19.41
CA ALA A 211 9.79 -0.50 -19.10
C ALA A 211 10.98 -1.32 -18.60
N VAL A 212 10.73 -2.60 -18.28
CA VAL A 212 11.72 -3.54 -17.75
C VAL A 212 11.79 -4.85 -18.55
N THR A 213 11.04 -4.95 -19.65
CA THR A 213 11.10 -6.07 -20.59
C THR A 213 12.39 -5.99 -21.41
N ASP A 214 13.04 -7.14 -21.57
CA ASP A 214 14.22 -7.24 -22.43
C ASP A 214 13.81 -7.61 -23.85
N ASP A 215 13.73 -6.62 -24.73
CA ASP A 215 13.49 -6.83 -26.17
C ASP A 215 14.57 -7.70 -26.85
N SER A 216 15.72 -7.92 -26.21
CA SER A 216 16.79 -8.81 -26.68
C SER A 216 16.71 -10.23 -26.10
N SER A 217 15.83 -10.48 -25.13
CA SER A 217 15.57 -11.81 -24.60
C SER A 217 14.76 -12.64 -25.59
N ALA A 218 15.05 -13.94 -25.66
CA ALA A 218 14.33 -14.85 -26.57
C ALA A 218 12.86 -15.10 -26.13
N ASP A 219 12.52 -14.77 -24.88
CA ASP A 219 11.19 -14.99 -24.30
C ASP A 219 10.34 -13.71 -24.19
N GLY A 220 10.93 -12.51 -24.36
CA GLY A 220 10.20 -11.24 -24.32
C GLY A 220 9.59 -10.95 -22.95
N LEU A 221 10.19 -11.48 -21.89
CA LEU A 221 9.74 -11.35 -20.51
C LEU A 221 10.48 -10.22 -19.77
N PRO A 222 9.94 -9.73 -18.65
CA PRO A 222 10.65 -8.83 -17.75
C PRO A 222 12.05 -9.34 -17.36
N THR A 223 13.02 -8.43 -17.38
CA THR A 223 14.38 -8.64 -16.89
C THR A 223 14.36 -9.05 -15.43
N ARG A 224 15.39 -9.77 -14.97
CA ARG A 224 15.64 -10.08 -13.54
C ARG A 224 14.53 -10.80 -12.77
N ARG A 225 13.44 -11.25 -13.40
CA ARG A 225 12.33 -12.01 -12.77
C ARG A 225 12.75 -13.19 -11.90
N ALA A 226 13.88 -13.83 -12.20
CA ALA A 226 14.41 -14.95 -11.41
C ALA A 226 14.81 -14.55 -9.98
N SER A 227 15.23 -13.30 -9.76
CA SER A 227 15.56 -12.77 -8.43
C SER A 227 14.32 -12.60 -7.54
N TYR A 228 13.11 -12.67 -8.11
CA TYR A 228 11.83 -12.62 -7.40
C TYR A 228 11.16 -13.99 -7.25
N ALA A 229 11.91 -15.08 -7.48
CA ALA A 229 11.44 -16.45 -7.40
C ALA A 229 12.24 -17.25 -6.37
N HIS A 230 11.84 -17.15 -5.10
CA HIS A 230 12.50 -17.83 -3.97
C HIS A 230 11.55 -18.80 -3.26
N PRO A 231 11.51 -20.09 -3.68
CA PRO A 231 10.66 -21.08 -3.02
C PRO A 231 10.97 -21.18 -1.52
N GLY A 232 9.93 -21.05 -0.69
CA GLY A 232 10.06 -21.09 0.76
C GLY A 232 10.23 -19.73 1.43
N VAL A 233 10.38 -18.64 0.65
CA VAL A 233 10.41 -17.26 1.13
C VAL A 233 9.41 -16.44 0.29
N PRO A 234 8.27 -16.02 0.86
CA PRO A 234 7.28 -15.24 0.14
C PRO A 234 7.90 -13.91 -0.29
N ILE A 235 7.83 -13.64 -1.59
CA ILE A 235 8.21 -12.35 -2.16
C ILE A 235 6.93 -11.59 -2.43
N LEU A 236 6.78 -10.42 -1.82
CA LEU A 236 5.61 -9.57 -1.93
C LEU A 236 5.99 -8.27 -2.64
N ALA A 237 5.09 -7.76 -3.47
CA ALA A 237 5.31 -6.47 -4.12
C ALA A 237 4.03 -5.64 -4.23
N ALA A 238 4.19 -4.33 -4.16
CA ALA A 238 3.12 -3.36 -4.30
C ALA A 238 2.48 -3.43 -5.70
N SER A 239 1.15 -3.47 -5.78
CA SER A 239 0.41 -3.46 -7.06
C SER A 239 0.38 -2.08 -7.74
N GLY A 240 0.91 -1.05 -7.09
CA GLY A 240 0.94 0.30 -7.62
C GLY A 240 -0.24 1.17 -7.17
N ASP A 241 -0.12 2.46 -7.47
CA ASP A 241 -1.00 3.52 -6.92
C ASP A 241 -1.75 4.30 -8.02
N ALA A 242 -1.64 3.83 -9.27
CA ALA A 242 -2.20 4.49 -10.45
C ALA A 242 -3.57 3.92 -10.87
N GLY A 243 -4.28 3.24 -9.97
CA GLY A 243 -5.57 2.63 -10.29
C GLY A 243 -5.44 1.51 -11.33
N PHE A 244 -6.40 1.44 -12.27
CA PHE A 244 -6.30 0.48 -13.37
C PHE A 244 -5.18 0.87 -14.36
N GLN A 245 -4.28 -0.07 -14.63
CA GLN A 245 -3.08 0.09 -15.45
C GLN A 245 -3.16 -0.88 -16.64
N LEU A 246 -2.91 -0.37 -17.85
CA LEU A 246 -2.80 -1.20 -19.05
C LEU A 246 -1.44 -1.91 -19.16
N ASP A 247 -0.43 -1.35 -18.50
CA ASP A 247 0.93 -1.89 -18.44
C ASP A 247 1.14 -2.40 -17.01
N ALA A 248 1.26 -3.72 -16.85
CA ALA A 248 1.22 -4.29 -15.52
C ALA A 248 2.45 -3.90 -14.67
N PRO A 249 2.26 -3.67 -13.37
CA PRO A 249 3.33 -3.29 -12.45
C PRO A 249 4.28 -4.47 -12.18
N TYR A 250 5.51 -4.38 -12.67
CA TYR A 250 6.61 -5.24 -12.27
C TYR A 250 7.22 -4.78 -10.95
N PRO A 251 7.56 -5.68 -10.00
CA PRO A 251 7.54 -7.13 -10.11
C PRO A 251 6.24 -7.80 -9.63
N ALA A 252 5.21 -7.02 -9.28
CA ALA A 252 3.93 -7.55 -8.79
C ALA A 252 3.21 -8.42 -9.83
N ASP A 253 3.43 -8.20 -11.12
CA ASP A 253 2.91 -8.98 -12.23
C ASP A 253 3.48 -10.42 -12.33
N LEU A 254 4.61 -10.71 -11.67
CA LEU A 254 5.23 -12.03 -11.71
C LEU A 254 4.40 -13.08 -10.95
N THR A 255 4.30 -14.30 -11.50
CA THR A 255 3.54 -15.40 -10.87
C THR A 255 4.18 -15.96 -9.61
N SER A 256 5.49 -15.74 -9.39
CA SER A 256 6.19 -16.10 -8.15
C SER A 256 6.04 -15.07 -7.04
N VAL A 257 5.49 -13.89 -7.35
CA VAL A 257 5.32 -12.77 -6.42
C VAL A 257 3.86 -12.69 -5.99
N ILE A 258 3.65 -12.47 -4.70
CA ILE A 258 2.33 -12.16 -4.14
C ILE A 258 2.11 -10.67 -4.31
N ALA A 259 1.20 -10.27 -5.22
CA ALA A 259 0.89 -8.87 -5.46
C ALA A 259 -0.03 -8.34 -4.35
N VAL A 260 0.39 -7.26 -3.72
CA VAL A 260 -0.35 -6.63 -2.61
C VAL A 260 -1.02 -5.35 -3.09
N GLY A 261 -2.35 -5.35 -3.08
CA GLY A 261 -3.17 -4.21 -3.46
C GLY A 261 -3.60 -3.36 -2.28
N GLY A 262 -4.52 -2.45 -2.56
CA GLY A 262 -4.90 -1.39 -1.64
C GLY A 262 -6.38 -1.33 -1.29
N THR A 263 -6.66 -1.05 -0.03
CA THR A 263 -8.01 -0.77 0.49
C THR A 263 -8.03 0.57 1.21
N SER A 264 -9.24 1.13 1.38
CA SER A 264 -9.50 2.18 2.36
C SER A 264 -10.11 1.53 3.60
N LEU A 265 -9.41 1.55 4.72
CA LEU A 265 -9.85 0.97 5.98
C LEU A 265 -10.64 1.99 6.81
N ALA A 266 -11.78 1.58 7.38
CA ALA A 266 -12.58 2.43 8.24
C ALA A 266 -13.12 1.68 9.45
N ARG A 267 -13.19 2.36 10.60
CA ARG A 267 -13.88 1.85 11.79
C ARG A 267 -15.38 1.70 11.50
N SER A 268 -15.99 0.67 12.08
CA SER A 268 -17.38 0.32 11.83
C SER A 268 -18.01 -0.38 13.03
N ASP A 269 -19.35 -0.42 13.06
CA ASP A 269 -20.13 -1.13 14.09
C ASP A 269 -20.33 -2.62 13.77
N THR A 270 -19.62 -3.16 12.76
CA THR A 270 -19.60 -4.59 12.46
C THR A 270 -18.96 -5.39 13.60
N ALA A 271 -19.15 -6.71 13.62
CA ALA A 271 -18.48 -7.56 14.61
C ALA A 271 -16.95 -7.51 14.55
N ARG A 272 -16.36 -7.22 13.37
CA ARG A 272 -14.93 -6.97 13.18
C ARG A 272 -14.51 -5.64 13.80
N GLY A 273 -15.41 -4.67 13.90
CA GLY A 273 -15.11 -3.28 14.28
C GLY A 273 -14.56 -2.44 13.11
N TRP A 274 -14.48 -3.03 11.93
CA TRP A 274 -13.83 -2.46 10.74
C TRP A 274 -14.56 -2.88 9.46
N THR A 275 -14.43 -2.04 8.44
CA THR A 275 -14.87 -2.27 7.07
C THR A 275 -13.78 -1.77 6.11
N GLU A 276 -13.70 -2.38 4.95
CA GLU A 276 -12.77 -1.99 3.87
C GLU A 276 -13.56 -1.79 2.58
N THR A 277 -13.10 -0.86 1.76
CA THR A 277 -13.50 -0.71 0.35
C THR A 277 -12.26 -0.69 -0.54
N ALA A 278 -12.41 -0.89 -1.85
CA ALA A 278 -11.30 -0.59 -2.76
C ALA A 278 -10.85 0.87 -2.57
N TRP A 279 -9.53 1.08 -2.48
CA TRP A 279 -8.95 2.42 -2.49
C TRP A 279 -9.09 3.02 -3.89
N GLY A 280 -9.95 4.03 -4.04
CA GLY A 280 -10.33 4.58 -5.34
C GLY A 280 -10.15 6.11 -5.44
N PRO A 281 -10.30 6.67 -6.65
CA PRO A 281 -9.82 8.00 -7.00
C PRO A 281 -10.74 9.17 -6.57
N THR A 282 -11.59 8.94 -5.56
CA THR A 282 -12.56 9.94 -5.06
C THR A 282 -11.91 11.26 -4.70
N GLN A 283 -10.78 11.20 -4.00
CA GLN A 283 -10.13 12.34 -3.39
C GLN A 283 -8.96 12.86 -4.26
N ARG A 284 -8.35 11.98 -5.07
CA ARG A 284 -7.26 12.28 -6.03
C ARG A 284 -7.25 11.25 -7.17
N PRO A 285 -6.61 11.55 -8.33
CA PRO A 285 -6.42 10.58 -9.41
C PRO A 285 -5.35 9.54 -9.02
N SER A 286 -5.64 8.75 -8.00
CA SER A 286 -4.83 7.65 -7.49
C SER A 286 -5.75 6.60 -6.87
N GLY A 287 -5.31 5.35 -6.81
CA GLY A 287 -6.06 4.27 -6.20
C GLY A 287 -5.28 2.97 -6.30
N ALA A 288 -5.84 1.93 -5.70
CA ALA A 288 -5.25 0.60 -5.70
C ALA A 288 -4.97 0.13 -7.13
N GLY A 289 -3.73 -0.33 -7.33
CA GLY A 289 -3.28 -0.85 -8.60
C GLY A 289 -4.03 -2.10 -9.00
N ALA A 290 -4.55 -2.09 -10.22
CA ALA A 290 -5.17 -3.23 -10.86
C ALA A 290 -4.65 -3.33 -12.29
N ALA A 291 -4.26 -4.51 -12.76
CA ALA A 291 -3.71 -4.66 -14.10
C ALA A 291 -3.92 -6.06 -14.66
N CYS A 292 -3.76 -6.18 -15.97
CA CYS A 292 -3.64 -7.44 -16.66
C CYS A 292 -2.28 -7.47 -17.36
N SER A 293 -1.40 -8.40 -16.99
CA SER A 293 -0.11 -8.53 -17.66
C SER A 293 -0.29 -8.95 -19.11
N ALA A 294 0.45 -8.30 -20.00
CA ALA A 294 0.56 -8.67 -21.42
C ALA A 294 1.68 -9.68 -21.67
N HIS A 295 2.61 -9.85 -20.72
CA HIS A 295 3.83 -10.65 -20.87
C HIS A 295 3.82 -11.95 -20.04
N ILE A 296 3.13 -11.94 -18.90
CA ILE A 296 3.09 -13.06 -17.96
C ILE A 296 1.80 -13.85 -18.16
N ASP A 297 1.94 -15.13 -18.50
CA ASP A 297 0.81 -16.05 -18.65
C ASP A 297 -0.02 -16.16 -17.36
N LYS A 298 -1.34 -16.32 -17.52
CA LYS A 298 -2.24 -16.59 -16.39
C LYS A 298 -1.82 -17.87 -15.66
N PRO A 299 -1.48 -17.79 -14.35
CA PRO A 299 -1.14 -18.98 -13.61
C PRO A 299 -2.38 -19.88 -13.43
N ALA A 300 -2.18 -21.20 -13.40
CA ALA A 300 -3.28 -22.17 -13.36
C ALA A 300 -4.17 -22.08 -12.11
N TRP A 301 -3.71 -21.44 -11.04
CA TRP A 301 -4.46 -21.20 -9.80
C TRP A 301 -5.32 -19.93 -9.83
N GLN A 302 -5.10 -19.05 -10.82
CA GLN A 302 -5.89 -17.84 -11.03
C GLN A 302 -6.96 -18.10 -12.10
N HIS A 303 -8.22 -17.81 -11.79
CA HIS A 303 -9.38 -18.28 -12.57
C HIS A 303 -10.31 -17.17 -13.08
N ASP A 304 -9.98 -15.91 -12.83
CA ASP A 304 -10.71 -14.78 -13.37
C ASP A 304 -10.57 -14.71 -14.91
N THR A 305 -11.54 -14.10 -15.60
CA THR A 305 -11.75 -14.40 -17.03
C THR A 305 -11.55 -13.24 -18.01
N ALA A 306 -11.56 -11.98 -17.54
CA ALA A 306 -11.40 -10.81 -18.43
C ALA A 306 -9.94 -10.54 -18.78
N CYS A 307 -9.00 -10.88 -17.89
CA CYS A 307 -7.58 -10.82 -18.18
C CYS A 307 -7.08 -12.17 -18.70
N PRO A 308 -6.45 -12.26 -19.89
CA PRO A 308 -5.86 -13.51 -20.38
C PRO A 308 -4.48 -13.83 -19.76
N GLY A 309 -3.75 -12.84 -19.25
CA GLY A 309 -2.47 -13.00 -18.55
C GLY A 309 -2.62 -13.03 -17.03
N ARG A 310 -1.53 -12.84 -16.28
CA ARG A 310 -1.57 -12.68 -14.82
C ARG A 310 -2.31 -11.39 -14.48
N THR A 311 -3.45 -11.53 -13.80
CA THR A 311 -4.18 -10.40 -13.23
C THR A 311 -3.49 -9.97 -11.96
N VAL A 312 -3.11 -8.70 -11.86
CA VAL A 312 -2.39 -8.16 -10.70
C VAL A 312 -3.32 -8.01 -9.50
N THR A 313 -2.73 -8.17 -8.32
CA THR A 313 -3.33 -8.19 -6.98
C THR A 313 -3.88 -9.56 -6.60
N ASP A 314 -3.33 -10.12 -5.51
CA ASP A 314 -3.74 -11.40 -4.93
C ASP A 314 -4.40 -11.21 -3.57
N VAL A 315 -3.92 -10.24 -2.78
CA VAL A 315 -4.39 -9.88 -1.44
C VAL A 315 -4.18 -8.37 -1.26
N SER A 316 -4.88 -7.74 -0.33
CA SER A 316 -4.72 -6.32 -0.04
C SER A 316 -4.69 -6.00 1.45
N ALA A 317 -4.23 -4.80 1.77
CA ALA A 317 -4.38 -4.19 3.09
C ALA A 317 -4.63 -2.68 2.93
N ASP A 318 -4.68 -1.93 4.02
CA ASP A 318 -4.90 -0.48 3.99
C ASP A 318 -3.77 0.21 3.24
N ALA A 319 -4.16 1.05 2.28
CA ALA A 319 -3.28 1.77 1.37
C ALA A 319 -3.78 3.18 1.09
N ASP A 320 -4.95 3.57 1.57
CA ASP A 320 -5.46 4.90 1.30
C ASP A 320 -4.78 5.92 2.23
N PRO A 321 -4.03 6.93 1.75
CA PRO A 321 -3.37 7.91 2.61
C PRO A 321 -4.33 8.76 3.46
N PHE A 322 -5.63 8.78 3.14
CA PHE A 322 -6.63 9.42 3.99
C PHE A 322 -7.02 8.55 5.19
N THR A 323 -6.85 7.24 5.11
CA THR A 323 -6.99 6.31 6.23
C THR A 323 -5.66 5.73 6.70
N GLY A 324 -4.55 6.18 6.12
CA GLY A 324 -3.26 5.49 6.21
C GLY A 324 -2.59 5.51 7.57
N LEU A 325 -1.40 4.91 7.61
CA LEU A 325 -0.57 4.74 8.79
C LEU A 325 -0.03 6.06 9.31
N ALA A 326 0.06 6.16 10.63
CA ALA A 326 0.99 7.10 11.25
C ALA A 326 2.41 6.59 11.00
N VAL A 327 3.28 7.44 10.47
CA VAL A 327 4.68 7.13 10.15
C VAL A 327 5.57 8.24 10.69
N TYR A 328 6.78 7.91 11.13
CA TYR A 328 7.76 8.90 11.53
C TYR A 328 9.01 8.84 10.65
N ASP A 329 9.31 9.95 9.98
CA ASP A 329 10.56 10.14 9.23
C ASP A 329 11.15 11.50 9.61
N SER A 330 12.36 11.54 10.17
CA SER A 330 12.99 12.82 10.52
C SER A 330 13.71 13.50 9.35
N THR A 331 13.79 12.84 8.19
CA THR A 331 14.43 13.37 6.98
C THR A 331 13.54 14.42 6.32
N PRO A 332 14.02 15.66 6.11
CA PRO A 332 13.27 16.63 5.31
C PRO A 332 13.36 16.29 3.82
N ASP A 333 12.23 16.36 3.12
CA ASP A 333 12.15 16.36 1.66
C ASP A 333 11.65 17.73 1.15
N PRO A 334 12.55 18.67 0.82
CA PRO A 334 12.17 19.98 0.31
C PRO A 334 11.54 19.92 -1.09
N ALA A 335 11.78 18.87 -1.88
CA ALA A 335 11.20 18.75 -3.23
C ALA A 335 9.69 18.55 -3.14
N ASP A 336 9.26 17.76 -2.15
CA ASP A 336 7.85 17.46 -1.87
C ASP A 336 7.25 18.30 -0.72
N GLY A 337 8.04 19.21 -0.15
CA GLY A 337 7.61 20.14 0.89
C GLY A 337 7.41 19.47 2.25
N LEU A 338 8.04 18.32 2.49
CA LEU A 338 7.95 17.55 3.72
C LEU A 338 9.04 18.02 4.70
N PRO A 339 8.68 18.59 5.86
CA PRO A 339 9.67 19.16 6.80
C PRO A 339 10.33 18.13 7.72
N GLY A 340 10.04 16.83 7.56
CA GLY A 340 10.30 15.78 8.55
C GLY A 340 9.32 15.82 9.74
N GLY A 341 9.17 14.68 10.40
CA GLY A 341 8.35 14.43 11.57
C GLY A 341 7.30 13.34 11.36
N TRP A 342 6.20 13.45 12.09
CA TRP A 342 5.04 12.57 11.92
C TRP A 342 4.29 12.88 10.63
N LEU A 343 4.05 11.84 9.85
CA LEU A 343 3.32 11.83 8.59
C LEU A 343 2.13 10.88 8.72
N ARG A 344 1.05 11.15 7.97
CA ARG A 344 0.06 10.13 7.64
C ARG A 344 0.33 9.66 6.22
N ALA A 345 0.62 8.38 6.06
CA ALA A 345 1.09 7.80 4.82
C ALA A 345 0.27 6.57 4.42
N GLY A 346 0.12 6.38 3.11
CA GLY A 346 -0.52 5.24 2.48
C GLY A 346 0.23 4.87 1.21
N GLY A 347 -0.51 4.48 0.20
CA GLY A 347 -0.03 3.78 -0.98
C GLY A 347 0.01 2.27 -0.77
N THR A 348 0.12 1.51 -1.86
CA THR A 348 0.33 0.06 -1.80
C THR A 348 1.68 -0.29 -1.15
N SER A 349 2.59 0.68 -1.01
CA SER A 349 3.74 0.64 -0.09
C SER A 349 3.36 0.46 1.37
N ALA A 350 2.23 0.97 1.86
CA ALA A 350 1.81 0.69 3.24
C ALA A 350 1.30 -0.75 3.38
N ALA A 351 0.58 -1.24 2.37
CA ALA A 351 -0.06 -2.55 2.41
C ALA A 351 0.95 -3.71 2.32
N THR A 352 1.98 -3.57 1.47
CA THR A 352 3.00 -4.60 1.22
C THR A 352 3.76 -5.08 2.48
N PRO A 353 4.37 -4.21 3.29
CA PRO A 353 5.06 -4.57 4.53
C PRO A 353 4.10 -5.05 5.62
N LEU A 354 2.86 -4.54 5.67
CA LEU A 354 1.81 -5.06 6.56
C LEU A 354 1.54 -6.54 6.27
N VAL A 355 1.26 -6.89 5.01
CA VAL A 355 1.00 -8.28 4.61
C VAL A 355 2.25 -9.15 4.75
N SER A 356 3.43 -8.61 4.41
CA SER A 356 4.72 -9.31 4.59
C SER A 356 4.95 -9.70 6.05
N ALA A 357 4.68 -8.78 6.98
CA ALA A 357 4.76 -9.05 8.42
C ALA A 357 3.77 -10.13 8.86
N MET A 358 2.54 -10.13 8.32
CA MET A 358 1.54 -11.16 8.64
C MET A 358 1.96 -12.55 8.12
N TYR A 359 2.63 -12.66 6.96
CA TYR A 359 3.24 -13.92 6.52
C TYR A 359 4.32 -14.41 7.51
N VAL A 360 5.18 -13.51 7.99
CA VAL A 360 6.20 -13.87 9.00
C VAL A 360 5.58 -14.22 10.36
N MET A 361 4.44 -13.65 10.73
CA MET A 361 3.72 -14.06 11.93
C MET A 361 3.06 -15.44 11.76
N ALA A 362 2.60 -15.79 10.55
CA ALA A 362 1.83 -17.00 10.30
C ALA A 362 2.62 -18.31 10.53
N GLY A 363 3.94 -18.27 10.33
CA GLY A 363 4.83 -19.41 10.55
C GLY A 363 5.69 -19.74 9.32
N PRO A 364 6.52 -20.80 9.41
CA PRO A 364 7.50 -21.17 8.38
C PRO A 364 6.88 -21.19 6.98
N ALA A 365 7.52 -20.51 6.04
CA ALA A 365 6.98 -20.32 4.70
C ALA A 365 7.45 -21.37 3.68
N ALA A 366 8.02 -22.50 4.13
CA ALA A 366 8.67 -23.50 3.28
C ALA A 366 7.77 -24.11 2.18
N ALA A 367 6.45 -23.98 2.28
CA ALA A 367 5.50 -24.42 1.27
C ALA A 367 5.04 -23.29 0.31
N ILE A 368 5.34 -22.04 0.64
CA ILE A 368 4.93 -20.85 -0.10
C ILE A 368 5.93 -20.59 -1.21
N LYS A 369 5.42 -20.58 -2.45
CA LYS A 369 6.21 -20.36 -3.67
C LYS A 369 5.59 -19.32 -4.60
N ASP A 370 4.31 -19.03 -4.40
CA ASP A 370 3.45 -18.16 -5.19
C ASP A 370 2.16 -17.89 -4.38
N ALA A 371 1.23 -17.14 -4.95
CA ALA A 371 -0.05 -16.82 -4.31
C ALA A 371 -1.07 -17.99 -4.31
N SER A 372 -0.79 -19.14 -4.90
CA SER A 372 -1.79 -20.21 -5.12
C SER A 372 -2.53 -20.65 -3.86
N SER A 373 -1.83 -20.61 -2.74
CA SER A 373 -2.36 -20.97 -1.44
C SER A 373 -3.43 -20.01 -0.92
N LEU A 374 -3.28 -18.71 -1.18
CA LEU A 374 -4.32 -17.71 -0.86
C LEU A 374 -5.62 -18.05 -1.61
N TYR A 375 -5.53 -18.40 -2.89
CA TYR A 375 -6.69 -18.76 -3.72
C TYR A 375 -7.39 -20.02 -3.19
N ALA A 376 -6.63 -20.99 -2.71
CA ALA A 376 -7.18 -22.20 -2.08
C ALA A 376 -7.86 -21.92 -0.71
N HIS A 377 -7.45 -20.85 -0.01
CA HIS A 377 -7.88 -20.53 1.35
C HIS A 377 -8.64 -19.21 1.46
N ARG A 378 -9.20 -18.69 0.37
CA ARG A 378 -9.87 -17.37 0.31
C ARG A 378 -10.97 -17.14 1.34
N ASN A 379 -11.59 -18.20 1.86
CA ASN A 379 -12.62 -18.09 2.91
C ASN A 379 -12.04 -17.65 4.28
N ASN A 380 -10.72 -17.61 4.42
CA ASN A 380 -10.01 -17.12 5.59
C ASN A 380 -9.52 -15.67 5.42
N LEU A 381 -10.01 -14.97 4.39
CA LEU A 381 -9.76 -13.55 4.13
C LEU A 381 -11.06 -12.76 4.34
N ASN A 382 -10.95 -11.46 4.54
CA ASN A 382 -12.07 -10.54 4.46
C ASN A 382 -12.28 -10.15 3.00
N ASP A 383 -13.34 -10.66 2.38
CA ASP A 383 -13.76 -10.27 1.03
C ASP A 383 -14.11 -8.77 1.02
N VAL A 384 -13.39 -7.99 0.23
CA VAL A 384 -13.58 -6.54 0.11
C VAL A 384 -14.45 -6.29 -1.11
N ALA A 385 -15.68 -5.84 -0.88
CA ALA A 385 -16.62 -5.53 -1.95
C ALA A 385 -17.18 -4.11 -1.78
N GLY A 386 -17.19 -3.36 -2.88
CA GLY A 386 -17.66 -1.97 -2.91
C GLY A 386 -16.55 -0.94 -2.76
N GLY A 387 -16.97 0.33 -2.65
CA GLY A 387 -16.11 1.48 -2.94
C GLY A 387 -16.33 1.99 -4.35
N GLN A 388 -15.50 2.95 -4.76
CA GLN A 388 -15.50 3.41 -6.15
C GLN A 388 -14.64 2.52 -7.03
N SER A 389 -14.93 2.56 -8.33
CA SER A 389 -14.03 1.97 -9.33
C SER A 389 -12.65 2.63 -9.23
N VAL A 390 -11.57 1.83 -9.29
CA VAL A 390 -10.19 2.33 -9.36
C VAL A 390 -9.80 2.87 -10.74
N SER A 391 -10.74 2.88 -11.68
CA SER A 391 -10.57 3.56 -12.97
C SER A 391 -10.42 5.07 -12.77
N ILE A 392 -9.25 5.61 -13.08
CA ILE A 392 -8.97 7.04 -12.96
C ILE A 392 -9.51 7.78 -14.20
N PRO A 393 -10.45 8.74 -14.08
CA PRO A 393 -10.95 9.49 -15.22
C PRO A 393 -9.86 10.34 -15.88
N GLY A 394 -9.73 10.25 -17.21
CA GLY A 394 -8.74 11.00 -17.98
C GLY A 394 -7.33 10.39 -17.95
N SER A 395 -7.19 9.16 -17.43
CA SER A 395 -5.91 8.44 -17.42
C SER A 395 -5.53 7.88 -18.80
N GLY A 396 -6.52 7.68 -19.69
CA GLY A 396 -6.31 6.93 -20.94
C GLY A 396 -6.24 5.41 -20.73
N HIS A 397 -6.40 4.97 -19.48
CA HIS A 397 -6.40 3.58 -19.03
C HIS A 397 -7.72 3.28 -18.33
N GLU A 398 -8.84 3.83 -18.80
CA GLU A 398 -10.12 3.61 -18.15
C GLU A 398 -10.70 2.24 -18.46
N CYS A 399 -11.51 1.75 -17.53
CA CYS A 399 -12.18 0.48 -17.61
C CYS A 399 -13.61 0.60 -17.08
N PRO A 400 -14.53 -0.27 -17.53
CA PRO A 400 -15.92 -0.21 -17.08
C PRO A 400 -16.01 -0.34 -15.56
N ALA A 401 -16.75 0.56 -14.91
CA ALA A 401 -16.98 0.54 -13.46
C ALA A 401 -17.75 -0.70 -12.95
N THR A 402 -18.18 -1.58 -13.85
CA THR A 402 -18.81 -2.88 -13.54
C THR A 402 -17.86 -4.06 -13.74
N SER A 403 -16.67 -3.82 -14.28
CA SER A 403 -15.66 -4.86 -14.49
C SER A 403 -14.97 -5.17 -13.16
N TYR A 404 -14.76 -6.45 -12.84
CA TYR A 404 -13.93 -6.85 -11.69
C TYR A 404 -12.49 -6.37 -11.82
N MET A 405 -12.05 -6.00 -13.03
CA MET A 405 -10.72 -5.39 -13.21
C MET A 405 -10.59 -4.05 -12.49
N CYS A 406 -11.71 -3.41 -12.14
CA CYS A 406 -11.70 -2.03 -11.65
C CYS A 406 -12.68 -1.73 -10.52
N ALA A 407 -13.71 -2.55 -10.35
CA ALA A 407 -14.61 -2.46 -9.22
C ALA A 407 -14.33 -3.61 -8.26
N ALA A 408 -14.33 -3.31 -6.96
CA ALA A 408 -14.34 -4.35 -5.93
C ALA A 408 -15.71 -5.02 -5.86
N LEU A 409 -15.72 -6.33 -6.06
CA LEU A 409 -16.92 -7.16 -6.19
C LEU A 409 -16.79 -8.36 -5.26
N LYS A 410 -17.91 -8.95 -4.88
CA LYS A 410 -17.89 -10.17 -4.06
C LYS A 410 -17.04 -11.27 -4.71
N GLY A 411 -16.00 -11.73 -4.03
CA GLY A 411 -15.10 -12.78 -4.50
C GLY A 411 -13.73 -12.22 -4.88
N TYR A 412 -13.21 -12.64 -6.04
CA TYR A 412 -11.96 -12.07 -6.55
C TYR A 412 -12.27 -10.85 -7.43
N ASP A 413 -11.53 -9.78 -7.22
CA ASP A 413 -11.45 -8.62 -8.10
C ASP A 413 -10.01 -8.10 -8.19
N ALA A 414 -9.66 -7.36 -9.25
CA ALA A 414 -8.28 -6.89 -9.42
C ALA A 414 -7.89 -5.71 -8.49
N PRO A 415 -8.80 -4.81 -8.05
CA PRO A 415 -8.45 -3.78 -7.09
C PRO A 415 -8.00 -4.33 -5.72
N THR A 416 -8.64 -5.41 -5.25
CA THR A 416 -8.44 -5.93 -3.89
C THR A 416 -8.03 -7.39 -3.81
N GLY A 417 -7.88 -8.07 -4.95
CA GLY A 417 -7.51 -9.47 -5.02
C GLY A 417 -8.58 -10.35 -4.40
N LEU A 418 -8.16 -11.20 -3.46
CA LEU A 418 -9.04 -12.02 -2.62
C LEU A 418 -9.52 -11.29 -1.35
N GLY A 419 -9.23 -9.99 -1.23
CA GLY A 419 -9.49 -9.16 -0.07
C GLY A 419 -8.32 -9.11 0.90
N SER A 420 -8.59 -8.86 2.19
CA SER A 420 -7.56 -8.63 3.21
C SER A 420 -7.39 -9.76 4.21
N PRO A 421 -6.23 -9.91 4.88
CA PRO A 421 -6.04 -10.93 5.90
C PRO A 421 -7.07 -10.84 7.05
N ASN A 422 -7.72 -11.96 7.36
CA ASN A 422 -8.53 -12.13 8.57
C ASN A 422 -7.77 -12.99 9.58
N GLY A 423 -6.79 -12.38 10.22
CA GLY A 423 -5.77 -13.09 10.97
C GLY A 423 -4.84 -13.86 10.04
N LEU A 424 -4.12 -14.84 10.60
CA LEU A 424 -2.98 -15.45 9.94
C LEU A 424 -3.30 -16.73 9.16
N THR A 425 -4.54 -17.24 9.24
CA THR A 425 -4.86 -18.60 8.76
C THR A 425 -4.66 -18.78 7.26
N ALA A 426 -5.01 -17.79 6.44
CA ALA A 426 -4.82 -17.85 4.98
C ALA A 426 -3.33 -17.86 4.57
N LEU A 427 -2.44 -17.36 5.44
CA LEU A 427 -1.03 -17.08 5.15
C LEU A 427 -0.08 -18.20 5.60
N LYS A 428 -0.61 -19.31 6.14
CA LYS A 428 0.18 -20.42 6.72
C LYS A 428 0.71 -21.43 5.72
N TYR A 429 0.23 -21.40 4.49
CA TYR A 429 0.22 -22.55 3.58
C TYR A 429 0.99 -22.24 2.31
#